data_AF-A0A091NEA1-F1
#
_entry.id   AF-A0A091NEA1-F1
#
_cell.length_a   1.000
_cell.length_b   1.000
_cell.length_c   1.000
_cell.angle_alpha   90.00
_cell.angle_beta   90.00
_cell.angle_gamma   90.00
#
_symmetry.space_group_name_H-M   'P 1'
#
loop_
_entity.id
_entity.type
_entity.pdbx_description
1 polymer ?
#
loop_
_entity_poly.entity_id
_entity_poly.type
_entity_poly.pdbx_seq_one_letter_code
_entity_poly.pdbx_strand_id
1 'polypeptide(L)'
;VGRLENAIGWYHSHPGYGCWLSGIDVSTQMLNQQFQEPFVAVVIDPTRTISAGKVNLGAFRTYPKGYKPPDEGPSEYQTIPLNKIEDFGVHCKQYYALEVSYFKSSLDRKLLELLWNKYWVNTLSSSSLLTNADYTTGQVFDLSEKLEQSEAQLGRGSFMLGLETHDKKSEDKLAKATRDSCKTTIEAIHGLMSQVIKDKLFNQINIA
;
A
#
# COMPACT_ATOMS: atom_id res chain seq x y z
N VAL A 1 19.42 -30.84 -4.27
CA VAL A 1 18.39 -29.95 -4.88
C VAL A 1 18.94 -28.96 -5.90
N GLY A 2 20.26 -28.83 -6.10
CA GLY A 2 20.83 -28.15 -7.26
C GLY A 2 20.61 -26.63 -7.35
N ARG A 3 20.28 -25.95 -6.24
CA ARG A 3 20.18 -24.49 -6.16
C ARG A 3 21.57 -23.88 -6.01
N LEU A 4 21.94 -23.00 -6.94
CA LEU A 4 23.24 -22.33 -6.99
C LEU A 4 23.14 -20.86 -6.54
N GLU A 5 21.93 -20.38 -6.27
CA GLU A 5 21.62 -18.99 -5.96
C GLU A 5 22.12 -18.61 -4.57
N ASN A 6 22.75 -17.43 -4.49
CA ASN A 6 23.14 -16.79 -3.23
C ASN A 6 22.00 -15.92 -2.68
N ALA A 7 22.15 -15.45 -1.44
CA ALA A 7 21.25 -14.47 -0.87
C ALA A 7 21.32 -13.14 -1.67
N ILE A 8 20.16 -12.54 -1.94
CA ILE A 8 20.04 -11.28 -2.70
C ILE A 8 19.21 -10.23 -1.95
N GLY A 9 18.61 -10.60 -0.82
CA GLY A 9 17.68 -9.75 -0.09
C GLY A 9 16.83 -10.51 0.93
N TRP A 10 15.86 -9.81 1.47
CA TRP A 10 14.86 -10.31 2.39
C TRP A 10 13.50 -9.69 2.07
N TYR A 11 12.43 -10.35 2.50
CA TYR A 11 11.08 -9.83 2.35
C TYR A 11 10.31 -9.97 3.66
N HIS A 12 9.39 -9.04 3.89
CA HIS A 12 8.45 -9.07 5.00
C HIS A 12 7.11 -8.44 4.60
N SER A 13 6.14 -8.54 5.49
CA SER A 13 4.78 -8.07 5.22
C SER A 13 4.38 -6.93 6.14
N HIS A 14 3.70 -5.93 5.58
CA HIS A 14 3.06 -4.83 6.29
C HIS A 14 1.54 -4.91 6.07
N PRO A 15 0.77 -5.67 6.87
CA PRO A 15 -0.65 -5.88 6.60
C PRO A 15 -1.50 -4.64 6.90
N GLY A 16 -2.02 -4.00 5.86
CA GLY A 16 -3.01 -2.92 5.96
C GLY A 16 -2.44 -1.50 6.09
N TYR A 17 -1.12 -1.32 6.18
CA TYR A 17 -0.50 0.00 6.36
C TYR A 17 0.52 0.37 5.27
N GLY A 18 0.49 -0.34 4.14
CA GLY A 18 1.24 0.02 2.93
C GLY A 18 2.69 -0.46 2.90
N CYS A 19 3.32 -0.33 1.74
CA CYS A 19 4.68 -0.79 1.50
C CYS A 19 5.68 0.36 1.70
N TRP A 20 6.41 0.33 2.81
CA TRP A 20 7.43 1.29 3.22
C TRP A 20 8.33 0.64 4.29
N LEU A 21 9.47 1.24 4.63
CA LEU A 21 10.36 0.72 5.68
C LEU A 21 10.24 1.52 6.98
N SER A 22 9.94 0.85 8.08
CA SER A 22 9.97 1.39 9.44
C SER A 22 11.40 1.65 9.92
N GLY A 23 11.58 2.32 11.07
CA GLY A 23 12.92 2.49 11.66
C GLY A 23 13.65 1.16 11.95
N ILE A 24 12.90 0.12 12.31
CA ILE A 24 13.45 -1.23 12.54
C ILE A 24 13.90 -1.85 11.20
N ASP A 25 13.08 -1.71 10.16
CA ASP A 25 13.39 -2.25 8.83
C ASP A 25 14.60 -1.54 8.22
N VAL A 26 14.70 -0.22 8.36
CA VAL A 26 15.86 0.55 7.90
C VAL A 26 17.13 0.10 8.59
N SER A 27 17.10 -0.06 9.92
CA SER A 27 18.26 -0.52 10.69
C SER A 27 18.70 -1.92 10.27
N THR A 28 17.74 -2.81 10.05
CA THR A 28 17.97 -4.19 9.59
C THR A 28 18.56 -4.20 8.18
N GLN A 29 17.99 -3.43 7.26
CA GLN A 29 18.44 -3.34 5.88
C GLN A 29 19.85 -2.71 5.76
N MET A 30 20.17 -1.71 6.59
CA MET A 30 21.52 -1.14 6.64
C MET A 30 22.56 -2.18 7.06
N LEU A 31 22.26 -3.01 8.07
CA LEU A 31 23.15 -4.08 8.52
C LEU A 31 23.35 -5.12 7.40
N ASN A 32 22.27 -5.54 6.74
CA ASN A 32 22.37 -6.52 5.66
C ASN A 32 23.16 -5.98 4.45
N GLN A 33 22.92 -4.73 4.04
CA GLN A 33 23.70 -4.08 2.98
C GLN A 33 25.18 -3.89 3.35
N GLN A 34 25.53 -3.86 4.65
CA GLN A 34 26.93 -3.73 5.08
C GLN A 34 27.71 -5.06 4.96
N PHE A 35 27.07 -6.19 5.23
CA PHE A 35 27.75 -7.49 5.35
C PHE A 35 27.43 -8.50 4.24
N GLN A 36 26.33 -8.31 3.50
CA GLN A 36 25.83 -9.25 2.50
C GLN A 36 25.47 -8.56 1.18
N GLU A 37 26.21 -7.52 0.81
CA GLU A 37 25.94 -6.78 -0.43
C GLU A 37 26.12 -7.67 -1.67
N PRO A 38 25.24 -7.61 -2.67
CA PRO A 38 24.02 -6.79 -2.79
C PRO A 38 22.81 -7.30 -2.00
N PHE A 39 22.08 -6.40 -1.32
CA PHE A 39 20.86 -6.76 -0.57
C PHE A 39 19.67 -5.84 -0.84
N VAL A 40 18.47 -6.39 -1.04
CA VAL A 40 17.20 -5.63 -1.20
C VAL A 40 16.18 -5.99 -0.11
N ALA A 41 15.38 -5.02 0.33
CA ALA A 41 14.23 -5.24 1.20
C ALA A 41 12.94 -5.19 0.37
N VAL A 42 12.11 -6.23 0.41
CA VAL A 42 10.81 -6.27 -0.25
C VAL A 42 9.69 -6.25 0.79
N VAL A 43 8.76 -5.32 0.64
CA VAL A 43 7.58 -5.22 1.51
C VAL A 43 6.34 -5.62 0.72
N ILE A 44 5.49 -6.44 1.32
CA ILE A 44 4.23 -6.89 0.74
C ILE A 44 3.08 -6.51 1.66
N ASP A 45 2.03 -5.88 1.13
CA ASP A 45 0.78 -5.66 1.87
C ASP A 45 -0.30 -6.63 1.35
N PRO A 46 -0.47 -7.81 1.99
CA PRO A 46 -1.45 -8.80 1.55
C PRO A 46 -2.89 -8.29 1.71
N THR A 47 -3.16 -7.51 2.75
CA THR A 47 -4.50 -6.98 3.04
C THR A 47 -4.92 -6.01 1.94
N ARG A 48 -4.06 -5.04 1.59
CA ARG A 48 -4.34 -4.10 0.49
C ARG A 48 -4.38 -4.78 -0.87
N THR A 49 -3.62 -5.86 -1.07
CA THR A 49 -3.67 -6.63 -2.31
C THR A 49 -5.07 -7.20 -2.55
N ILE A 50 -5.70 -7.73 -1.50
CA ILE A 50 -7.07 -8.26 -1.57
C ILE A 50 -8.06 -7.11 -1.83
N SER A 51 -7.93 -6.00 -1.11
CA SER A 51 -8.87 -4.86 -1.22
C SER A 51 -8.83 -4.16 -2.58
N ALA A 52 -7.62 -3.90 -3.09
CA ALA A 52 -7.43 -3.16 -4.33
C ALA A 52 -7.52 -4.06 -5.58
N GLY A 53 -7.48 -5.39 -5.42
CA GLY A 53 -7.42 -6.34 -6.54
C GLY A 53 -6.11 -6.25 -7.35
N LYS A 54 -5.07 -5.64 -6.77
CA LYS A 54 -3.75 -5.42 -7.39
C LYS A 54 -2.67 -5.72 -6.37
N VAL A 55 -1.62 -6.43 -6.78
CA VAL A 55 -0.47 -6.75 -5.93
C VAL A 55 0.14 -5.46 -5.38
N ASN A 56 0.12 -5.33 -4.06
CA ASN A 56 0.73 -4.23 -3.33
C ASN A 56 2.10 -4.68 -2.81
N LEU A 57 3.15 -4.29 -3.53
CA LEU A 57 4.52 -4.72 -3.32
C LEU A 57 5.45 -3.55 -3.60
N GLY A 58 6.40 -3.32 -2.71
CA GLY A 58 7.49 -2.37 -2.89
C GLY A 58 8.85 -3.02 -2.67
N ALA A 59 9.85 -2.60 -3.45
CA ALA A 59 11.25 -2.97 -3.25
C ALA A 59 12.04 -1.72 -2.88
N PHE A 60 12.87 -1.84 -1.84
CA PHE A 60 13.55 -0.71 -1.24
C PHE A 60 15.02 -1.00 -0.94
N ARG A 61 15.84 0.04 -1.00
CA ARG A 61 17.23 0.04 -0.50
C ARG A 61 17.46 1.27 0.35
N THR A 62 18.26 1.10 1.41
CA THR A 62 18.61 2.20 2.31
C THR A 62 19.83 2.94 1.78
N TYR A 63 19.86 4.25 2.02
CA TYR A 63 21.04 5.06 1.71
C TYR A 63 22.19 4.73 2.68
N PRO A 64 23.45 4.70 2.21
CA PRO A 64 24.60 4.54 3.09
C PRO A 64 24.71 5.67 4.11
N LYS A 65 25.30 5.37 5.28
CA LYS A 65 25.53 6.38 6.32
C LYS A 65 26.38 7.54 5.76
N GLY A 66 25.87 8.77 5.91
CA GLY A 66 26.54 9.99 5.44
C GLY A 66 26.15 10.42 4.02
N TYR A 67 25.41 9.60 3.27
CA TYR A 67 24.79 10.04 2.03
C TYR A 67 23.51 10.84 2.32
N LYS A 68 23.40 12.03 1.73
CA LYS A 68 22.17 12.83 1.77
C LYS A 68 21.56 12.83 0.37
N PRO A 69 20.34 12.28 0.20
CA PRO A 69 19.68 12.32 -1.10
C PRO A 69 19.40 13.77 -1.51
N PRO A 70 19.31 14.07 -2.83
CA PRO A 70 18.67 15.29 -3.29
C PRO A 70 17.26 15.37 -2.67
N ASP A 71 16.76 16.58 -2.41
CA ASP A 71 15.51 16.80 -1.65
C ASP A 71 14.29 16.39 -2.51
N GLU A 72 14.13 15.08 -2.72
CA GLU A 72 12.97 14.45 -3.35
C GLU A 72 12.00 14.01 -2.24
N GLY A 73 10.73 14.34 -2.42
CA GLY A 73 9.65 13.84 -1.57
C GLY A 73 9.46 12.32 -1.71
N PRO A 74 8.58 11.72 -0.91
CA PRO A 74 8.23 10.31 -1.09
C PRO A 74 7.77 10.04 -2.52
N SER A 75 8.30 8.96 -3.12
CA SER A 75 8.11 8.64 -4.54
C SER A 75 6.66 8.31 -4.93
N GLU A 76 5.78 8.00 -3.96
CA GLU A 76 4.36 7.70 -4.22
C GLU A 76 3.50 7.92 -2.96
N TYR A 77 2.34 8.56 -3.08
CA TYR A 77 1.40 8.73 -1.96
C TYR A 77 0.73 7.40 -1.62
N GLN A 78 0.78 7.01 -0.34
CA GLN A 78 0.03 5.90 0.20
C GLN A 78 -0.71 6.35 1.46
N THR A 79 -1.95 5.87 1.64
CA THR A 79 -2.67 6.04 2.90
C THR A 79 -1.92 5.33 4.01
N ILE A 80 -1.44 6.05 5.02
CA ILE A 80 -0.78 5.47 6.20
C ILE A 80 -1.71 5.72 7.40
N PRO A 81 -2.00 4.69 8.22
CA PRO A 81 -2.75 4.88 9.45
C PRO A 81 -2.06 5.85 10.42
N LEU A 82 -2.84 6.58 11.22
CA LEU A 82 -2.32 7.61 12.14
C LEU A 82 -1.28 7.06 13.11
N ASN A 83 -1.48 5.85 13.62
CA ASN A 83 -0.54 5.20 14.54
C ASN A 83 0.82 4.81 13.90
N LYS A 84 0.98 5.00 12.58
CA LYS A 84 2.21 4.70 11.82
C LYS A 84 2.78 5.92 11.09
N ILE A 85 2.03 7.02 11.00
CA ILE A 85 2.38 8.16 10.15
C ILE A 85 3.65 8.89 10.64
N GLU A 86 3.89 8.91 11.95
CA GLU A 86 5.08 9.54 12.54
C GLU A 86 6.35 8.77 12.18
N ASP A 87 6.35 7.45 12.39
CA ASP A 87 7.49 6.57 12.05
C ASP A 87 7.79 6.64 10.55
N PHE A 88 6.76 6.59 9.71
CA PHE A 88 6.91 6.81 8.27
C PHE A 88 7.56 8.17 7.96
N GLY A 89 7.08 9.26 8.57
CA GLY A 89 7.59 10.61 8.33
C GLY A 89 9.05 10.82 8.72
N VAL A 90 9.53 10.11 9.76
CA VAL A 90 10.93 10.16 10.22
C VAL A 90 11.86 9.40 9.28
N HIS A 91 11.42 8.25 8.77
CA HIS A 91 12.29 7.31 8.06
C HIS A 91 12.16 7.31 6.54
N CYS A 92 11.13 7.94 5.95
CA CYS A 92 10.87 7.91 4.50
C CYS A 92 12.00 8.49 3.63
N LYS A 93 12.88 9.33 4.19
CA LYS A 93 14.07 9.88 3.49
C LYS A 93 15.32 9.00 3.58
N GLN A 94 15.27 7.88 4.30
CA GLN A 94 16.41 7.00 4.56
C GLN A 94 16.55 5.87 3.52
N TYR A 95 15.57 5.72 2.64
CA TYR A 95 15.54 4.71 1.59
C TYR A 95 14.92 5.28 0.31
N TYR A 96 15.06 4.54 -0.79
CA TYR A 96 14.41 4.83 -2.06
C TYR A 96 13.70 3.58 -2.57
N ALA A 97 12.62 3.81 -3.33
CA ALA A 97 11.90 2.75 -4.02
C ALA A 97 12.63 2.39 -5.32
N LEU A 98 12.68 1.09 -5.62
CA LEU A 98 13.16 0.57 -6.89
C LEU A 98 11.98 0.32 -7.82
N GLU A 99 12.18 0.52 -9.13
CA GLU A 99 11.21 0.10 -10.13
C GLU A 99 11.11 -1.44 -10.14
N VAL A 100 9.92 -1.95 -9.86
CA VAL A 100 9.65 -3.39 -9.85
C VAL A 100 9.15 -3.82 -11.23
N SER A 101 9.79 -4.85 -11.79
CA SER A 101 9.32 -5.54 -12.98
C SER A 101 9.07 -7.01 -12.69
N TYR A 102 8.19 -7.62 -13.48
CA TYR A 102 7.85 -9.04 -13.38
C TYR A 102 8.33 -9.77 -14.63
N PHE A 103 8.84 -10.97 -14.45
CA PHE A 103 9.20 -11.87 -15.55
C PHE A 103 8.64 -13.27 -15.28
N LYS A 104 8.48 -14.04 -16.35
CA LYS A 104 8.08 -15.45 -16.30
C LYS A 104 8.78 -16.20 -17.43
N SER A 105 9.09 -17.47 -17.24
CA SER A 105 9.68 -18.28 -18.29
C SER A 105 8.65 -18.61 -19.39
N SER A 106 9.13 -19.09 -20.53
CA SER A 106 8.25 -19.57 -21.62
C SER A 106 7.40 -20.76 -21.18
N LEU A 107 7.90 -21.59 -20.25
CA LEU A 107 7.18 -22.71 -19.66
C LEU A 107 6.12 -22.22 -18.65
N ASP A 108 6.47 -21.31 -17.74
CA ASP A 108 5.52 -20.74 -16.76
C ASP A 108 4.31 -20.12 -17.45
N ARG A 109 4.53 -19.42 -18.58
CA ARG A 109 3.44 -18.86 -19.37
C ARG A 109 2.44 -19.94 -19.82
N LYS A 110 2.94 -21.06 -20.38
CA LYS A 110 2.10 -22.17 -20.84
C LYS A 110 1.38 -22.84 -19.66
N LEU A 111 2.07 -23.03 -18.53
CA LEU A 111 1.49 -23.63 -17.34
C LEU A 111 0.38 -22.77 -16.73
N LEU A 112 0.58 -21.45 -16.63
CA LEU A 112 -0.43 -20.52 -16.12
C LEU A 112 -1.67 -20.47 -17.03
N GLU A 113 -1.49 -20.57 -18.35
CA GLU A 113 -2.59 -20.65 -19.31
C GLU A 113 -3.41 -21.93 -19.12
N LEU A 114 -2.75 -23.09 -18.96
CA LEU A 114 -3.43 -24.35 -18.66
C LEU A 114 -4.11 -24.33 -17.29
N LEU A 115 -3.52 -23.68 -16.30
CA LEU A 115 -4.11 -23.51 -14.98
C LEU A 115 -5.39 -22.67 -15.05
N TRP A 116 -5.38 -21.61 -15.85
CA TRP A 116 -6.54 -20.73 -16.02
C TRP A 116 -7.78 -21.48 -16.50
N ASN A 117 -7.62 -22.51 -17.35
CA ASN A 117 -8.71 -23.37 -17.81
C ASN A 117 -9.49 -24.06 -16.67
N LYS A 118 -8.88 -24.19 -15.48
CA LYS A 118 -9.53 -24.72 -14.27
C LYS A 118 -9.78 -23.65 -13.21
N TYR A 119 -8.99 -22.59 -13.18
CA TYR A 119 -8.98 -21.63 -12.07
C TYR A 119 -9.96 -20.46 -12.25
N TRP A 120 -10.47 -20.22 -13.47
CA TRP A 120 -11.37 -19.10 -13.79
C TRP A 120 -12.60 -19.00 -12.87
N VAL A 121 -13.12 -20.14 -12.39
CA VAL A 121 -14.27 -20.19 -11.48
C VAL A 121 -14.00 -19.39 -10.21
N ASN A 122 -12.77 -19.43 -9.67
CA ASN A 122 -12.40 -18.70 -8.45
C ASN A 122 -12.50 -17.19 -8.62
N THR A 123 -12.22 -16.68 -9.82
CA THR A 123 -12.38 -15.25 -10.13
C THR A 123 -13.86 -14.85 -10.04
N LEU A 124 -14.76 -15.68 -10.54
CA LEU A 124 -16.20 -15.43 -10.54
C LEU A 124 -16.93 -15.81 -9.25
N SER A 125 -16.28 -16.54 -8.33
CA SER A 125 -16.85 -16.88 -7.02
C SER A 125 -16.30 -16.01 -5.88
N SER A 126 -15.24 -15.24 -6.14
CA SER A 126 -14.63 -14.35 -5.13
C SER A 126 -15.60 -13.27 -4.63
N SER A 127 -15.39 -12.83 -3.38
CA SER A 127 -16.16 -11.74 -2.77
C SER A 127 -15.25 -10.93 -1.85
N SER A 128 -14.59 -9.91 -2.41
CA SER A 128 -13.64 -9.08 -1.65
C SER A 128 -14.30 -8.45 -0.42
N LEU A 129 -15.53 -7.91 -0.57
CA LEU A 129 -16.31 -7.27 0.51
C LEU A 129 -16.37 -8.06 1.83
N LEU A 130 -16.43 -9.39 1.75
CA LEU A 130 -16.51 -10.25 2.92
C LEU A 130 -15.11 -10.65 3.40
N THR A 131 -14.18 -10.91 2.48
CA THR A 131 -12.83 -11.37 2.80
C THR A 131 -12.01 -10.32 3.55
N ASN A 132 -12.21 -9.03 3.29
CA ASN A 132 -11.44 -7.93 3.88
C ASN A 132 -12.30 -6.93 4.69
N ALA A 133 -13.44 -7.40 5.22
CA ALA A 133 -14.41 -6.55 5.92
C ALA A 133 -13.77 -5.78 7.08
N ASP A 134 -13.00 -6.46 7.94
CA ASP A 134 -12.33 -5.86 9.11
C ASP A 134 -11.30 -4.79 8.73
N TYR A 135 -10.61 -4.98 7.60
CA TYR A 135 -9.70 -3.96 7.09
C TYR A 135 -10.46 -2.70 6.68
N THR A 136 -11.56 -2.89 5.94
CA THR A 136 -12.36 -1.77 5.43
C THR A 136 -12.98 -0.98 6.58
N THR A 137 -13.53 -1.65 7.60
CA THR A 137 -14.04 -0.99 8.81
C THR A 137 -12.92 -0.32 9.60
N GLY A 138 -11.75 -0.94 9.71
CA GLY A 138 -10.56 -0.35 10.33
C GLY A 138 -10.09 0.93 9.63
N GLN A 139 -10.14 1.00 8.29
CA GLN A 139 -9.85 2.23 7.55
C GLN A 139 -10.87 3.35 7.84
N VAL A 140 -12.14 3.00 8.09
CA VAL A 140 -13.16 3.99 8.48
C VAL A 140 -12.89 4.57 9.87
N PHE A 141 -12.45 3.74 10.83
CA PHE A 141 -12.05 4.24 12.15
C PHE A 141 -10.85 5.21 12.04
N ASP A 142 -9.80 4.83 11.31
CA ASP A 142 -8.63 5.69 11.09
C ASP A 142 -9.00 7.00 10.36
N LEU A 143 -9.90 6.93 9.38
CA LEU A 143 -10.41 8.10 8.67
C LEU A 143 -11.19 9.05 9.60
N SER A 144 -11.98 8.51 10.54
CA SER A 144 -12.72 9.31 11.52
C SER A 144 -11.76 10.18 12.35
N GLU A 145 -10.69 9.57 12.88
CA GLU A 145 -9.67 10.30 13.64
C GLU A 145 -8.94 11.34 12.78
N LYS A 146 -8.64 11.03 11.51
CA LYS A 146 -8.03 11.99 10.56
C LYS A 146 -8.91 13.21 10.29
N LEU A 147 -10.22 13.00 10.20
CA LEU A 147 -11.19 14.08 10.01
C LEU A 147 -11.27 14.97 11.25
N GLU A 148 -11.27 14.40 12.46
CA GLU A 148 -11.23 15.16 13.72
C GLU A 148 -9.97 16.04 13.81
N GLN A 149 -8.80 15.50 13.44
CA GLN A 149 -7.56 16.28 13.38
C GLN A 149 -7.59 17.40 12.33
N SER A 150 -8.33 17.19 11.24
CA SER A 150 -8.48 18.18 10.16
C SER A 150 -9.42 19.32 10.59
N GLU A 151 -10.50 19.00 11.30
CA GLU A 151 -11.40 19.98 11.90
C GLU A 151 -10.67 20.85 12.93
N ALA A 152 -9.88 20.25 13.82
CA ALA A 152 -9.09 20.99 14.81
C ALA A 152 -8.09 21.97 14.16
N GLN A 153 -7.51 21.59 13.01
CA GLN A 153 -6.62 22.47 12.24
C GLN A 153 -7.37 23.68 11.69
N LEU A 154 -8.57 23.49 11.15
CA LEU A 154 -9.40 24.58 10.61
C LEU A 154 -9.94 25.49 11.72
N GLY A 155 -10.35 24.93 12.85
CA GLY A 155 -10.86 25.68 14.01
C GLY A 155 -9.82 26.61 14.64
N ARG A 156 -8.53 26.26 14.58
CA ARG A 156 -7.42 27.12 15.04
C ARG A 156 -6.85 28.04 13.94
N GLY A 157 -7.09 27.73 12.67
CA GLY A 157 -6.51 28.44 11.52
C GLY A 157 -7.24 29.70 11.08
N SER A 158 -8.47 29.95 11.55
CA SER A 158 -9.35 30.98 10.96
C SER A 158 -9.40 32.33 11.68
N PHE A 159 -8.63 32.59 12.75
CA PHE A 159 -8.82 33.83 13.54
C PHE A 159 -7.58 34.51 14.15
N MET A 160 -6.35 34.29 13.64
CA MET A 160 -5.24 35.18 13.99
C MET A 160 -5.08 36.28 12.93
N LEU A 161 -5.66 37.44 13.21
CA LEU A 161 -5.48 38.68 12.45
C LEU A 161 -3.97 38.95 12.17
N GLY A 162 -3.63 39.07 10.89
CA GLY A 162 -2.61 40.04 10.46
C GLY A 162 -1.15 39.59 10.40
N LEU A 163 -0.84 38.30 10.49
CA LEU A 163 0.53 37.83 10.21
C LEU A 163 0.45 36.70 9.18
N GLU A 164 0.71 37.02 7.91
CA GLU A 164 1.05 36.01 6.90
C GLU A 164 2.38 35.36 7.30
N THR A 165 2.33 34.40 8.23
CA THR A 165 3.46 33.52 8.44
C THR A 165 3.53 32.55 7.28
N HIS A 166 4.71 32.55 6.67
CA HIS A 166 5.12 31.80 5.50
C HIS A 166 5.17 30.28 5.74
N ASP A 167 4.20 29.67 6.43
CA ASP A 167 4.18 28.24 6.73
C ASP A 167 3.56 27.43 5.59
N LYS A 168 4.20 27.51 4.42
CA LYS A 168 3.97 26.66 3.23
C LYS A 168 4.42 25.19 3.44
N LYS A 169 4.14 24.55 4.58
CA LYS A 169 4.60 23.16 4.85
C LYS A 169 3.63 22.20 5.52
N SER A 170 2.51 22.63 6.10
CA SER A 170 1.47 21.67 6.51
C SER A 170 0.59 21.35 5.32
N GLU A 171 0.98 20.31 4.58
CA GLU A 171 0.15 19.69 3.55
C GLU A 171 -1.29 19.53 4.09
N ASP A 172 -2.29 20.00 3.33
CA ASP A 172 -3.67 20.12 3.78
C ASP A 172 -4.21 18.77 4.29
N LYS A 173 -4.39 18.66 5.62
CA LYS A 173 -4.87 17.43 6.26
C LYS A 173 -6.26 17.05 5.74
N LEU A 174 -7.10 18.04 5.42
CA LEU A 174 -8.41 17.79 4.83
C LEU A 174 -8.29 17.20 3.43
N ALA A 175 -7.37 17.70 2.60
CA ALA A 175 -7.11 17.12 1.28
C ALA A 175 -6.58 15.67 1.37
N LYS A 176 -5.76 15.35 2.38
CA LYS A 176 -5.31 13.96 2.63
C LYS A 176 -6.47 13.06 3.07
N ALA A 177 -7.25 13.51 4.05
CA ALA A 177 -8.43 12.79 4.51
C ALA A 177 -9.44 12.56 3.38
N THR A 178 -9.59 13.53 2.48
CA THR A 178 -10.42 13.40 1.27
C THR A 178 -9.91 12.29 0.34
N ARG A 179 -8.59 12.19 0.12
CA ARG A 179 -8.03 11.09 -0.69
C ARG A 179 -8.21 9.73 -0.03
N ASP A 180 -8.01 9.66 1.29
CA ASP A 180 -8.17 8.43 2.07
C ASP A 180 -9.64 7.96 2.09
N SER A 181 -10.59 8.89 2.18
CA SER A 181 -12.03 8.58 2.08
C SER A 181 -12.42 8.07 0.70
N CYS A 182 -12.00 8.77 -0.36
CA CYS A 182 -12.25 8.35 -1.74
C CYS A 182 -11.71 6.95 -2.01
N LYS A 183 -10.49 6.65 -1.54
CA LYS A 183 -9.88 5.33 -1.72
C LYS A 183 -10.71 4.22 -1.06
N THR A 184 -11.10 4.41 0.19
CA THR A 184 -11.92 3.44 0.94
C THR A 184 -13.26 3.21 0.26
N THR A 185 -13.90 4.28 -0.24
CA THR A 185 -15.17 4.19 -0.99
C THR A 185 -15.01 3.43 -2.30
N ILE A 186 -13.95 3.71 -3.08
CA ILE A 186 -13.69 3.03 -4.36
C ILE A 186 -13.50 1.52 -4.16
N GLU A 187 -12.71 1.12 -3.16
CA GLU A 187 -12.47 -0.30 -2.84
C GLU A 187 -13.79 -1.02 -2.48
N ALA A 188 -14.65 -0.39 -1.67
CA ALA A 188 -15.96 -0.93 -1.34
C ALA A 188 -16.88 -1.06 -2.57
N ILE A 189 -16.92 -0.04 -3.43
CA ILE A 189 -17.73 -0.06 -4.65
C ILE A 189 -17.24 -1.17 -5.61
N HIS A 190 -15.94 -1.33 -5.82
CA HIS A 190 -15.40 -2.43 -6.64
C HIS A 190 -15.84 -3.79 -6.12
N GLY A 191 -15.84 -3.98 -4.81
CA GLY A 191 -16.37 -5.19 -4.18
C GLY A 191 -17.85 -5.41 -4.49
N LEU A 192 -18.67 -4.36 -4.43
CA LEU A 192 -20.10 -4.43 -4.74
C LEU A 192 -20.37 -4.70 -6.23
N MET A 193 -19.61 -4.07 -7.13
CA MET A 193 -19.70 -4.31 -8.57
C MET A 193 -19.52 -5.78 -8.91
N SER A 194 -18.59 -6.48 -8.25
CA SER A 194 -18.41 -7.92 -8.46
C SER A 194 -19.65 -8.74 -8.07
N GLN A 195 -20.38 -8.35 -7.02
CA GLN A 195 -21.61 -9.03 -6.62
C GLN A 195 -22.74 -8.78 -7.62
N VAL A 196 -22.91 -7.54 -8.07
CA VAL A 196 -23.94 -7.18 -9.05
C VAL A 196 -23.72 -7.92 -10.38
N ILE A 197 -22.47 -8.04 -10.83
CA ILE A 197 -22.13 -8.81 -12.03
C ILE A 197 -22.53 -10.29 -11.86
N LYS A 198 -22.21 -10.90 -10.71
CA LYS A 198 -22.60 -12.29 -10.43
C LYS A 198 -24.12 -12.48 -10.41
N ASP A 199 -24.85 -11.57 -9.78
CA ASP A 199 -26.32 -11.61 -9.76
C ASP A 199 -26.90 -11.57 -11.18
N LYS A 200 -26.41 -10.65 -12.01
CA LYS A 200 -26.86 -10.52 -13.41
C LYS A 200 -26.52 -11.74 -14.27
N LEU A 201 -25.36 -12.35 -14.06
CA LEU A 201 -24.92 -13.50 -14.85
C LEU A 201 -25.65 -14.79 -14.47
N PHE A 202 -25.94 -15.00 -13.18
CA PHE A 202 -26.35 -16.32 -12.68
C PHE A 202 -27.76 -16.36 -12.10
N ASN A 203 -28.27 -15.26 -11.54
CA ASN A 203 -29.56 -15.26 -10.83
C ASN A 203 -30.71 -14.76 -11.69
N GLN A 204 -30.43 -13.87 -12.65
CA GLN A 204 -31.45 -13.30 -13.54
C GLN A 204 -31.71 -14.13 -14.80
N ILE A 205 -31.59 -15.45 -14.65
CA ILE A 205 -31.93 -16.43 -15.67
C ILE A 205 -33.23 -17.08 -15.22
N ASN A 206 -34.35 -16.58 -15.74
CA ASN A 206 -35.66 -17.16 -15.43
C ASN A 206 -35.77 -18.57 -16.01
N ILE A 207 -36.44 -19.46 -15.30
CA ILE A 207 -36.85 -20.75 -15.87
C ILE A 207 -37.88 -20.43 -16.95
N ALA A 208 -37.62 -20.91 -18.18
CA ALA A 208 -38.53 -20.75 -19.31
C ALA A 208 -39.87 -21.46 -19.09
#